data_AF-A0A6N8Z5G8-F1
#
_entry.id   AF-A0A6N8Z5G8-F1
#
_cell.length_a   1.000
_cell.length_b   1.000
_cell.length_c   1.000
_cell.angle_alpha   90.00
_cell.angle_beta   90.00
_cell.angle_gamma   90.00
#
_symmetry.space_group_name_H-M   'P 1'
#
loop_
_entity.id
_entity.type
_entity.pdbx_description
1 polymer ?
#
loop_
_entity_poly.entity_id
_entity_poly.type
_entity_poly.pdbx_seq_one_letter_code
_entity_poly.pdbx_strand_id
1 'polypeptide(L)'
;MSPKIIITPDDPKLRAMFEKMLADTGGLKDFLKQEAEHRELFSRMARKSASLRELYPDQFVAMTVTDELIVADTLDELLSSLREKGIPRSKYVIEFLDAEWERMVV
;
A
#
# COMPACT_ATOMS: atom_id res chain seq x y z
N MET A 1 -7.14 -3.84 -20.15
CA MET A 1 -7.38 -2.38 -20.17
C MET A 1 -7.32 -1.89 -18.73
N SER A 2 -6.39 -1.02 -18.37
CA SER A 2 -6.25 -0.54 -16.99
C SER A 2 -7.25 0.59 -16.73
N PRO A 3 -7.95 0.62 -15.58
CA PRO A 3 -8.89 1.69 -15.28
C PRO A 3 -8.11 2.99 -15.07
N LYS A 4 -8.42 4.02 -15.87
CA LYS A 4 -8.00 5.40 -15.62
C LYS A 4 -8.89 5.94 -14.51
N ILE A 5 -8.33 6.19 -13.33
CA ILE A 5 -8.99 7.02 -12.32
C ILE A 5 -9.02 8.44 -12.89
N ILE A 6 -10.16 8.85 -13.45
CA ILE A 6 -10.43 10.23 -13.82
C ILE A 6 -11.04 10.89 -12.60
N ILE A 7 -10.24 11.65 -11.85
CA ILE A 7 -10.76 12.55 -10.82
C ILE A 7 -11.34 13.75 -11.58
N THR A 8 -12.65 13.76 -11.84
CA THR A 8 -13.33 14.93 -12.41
C THR A 8 -13.52 15.97 -11.30
N PRO A 9 -12.89 17.16 -11.37
CA PRO A 9 -12.92 18.15 -10.30
C PRO A 9 -14.16 19.06 -10.41
N ASP A 10 -15.36 18.48 -10.57
CA ASP A 10 -16.61 19.25 -10.67
C ASP A 10 -17.37 19.37 -9.34
N ASP A 11 -16.85 18.80 -8.26
CA ASP A 11 -17.42 18.99 -6.92
C ASP A 11 -16.73 20.19 -6.22
N PRO A 12 -17.46 21.28 -5.94
CA PRO A 12 -16.92 22.48 -5.29
C PRO A 12 -16.30 22.20 -3.91
N LYS A 13 -16.74 21.16 -3.21
CA LYS A 13 -16.20 20.76 -1.91
C LYS A 13 -14.86 20.05 -2.06
N LEU A 14 -14.75 19.15 -3.05
CA LEU A 14 -13.46 18.50 -3.38
C LEU A 14 -12.45 19.55 -3.82
N ARG A 15 -12.86 20.51 -4.66
CA ARG A 15 -12.01 21.62 -5.07
C ARG A 15 -11.57 22.50 -3.90
N ALA A 16 -12.48 22.88 -3.01
CA ALA A 16 -12.15 23.66 -1.82
C ALA A 16 -11.24 22.90 -0.83
N MET A 17 -11.42 21.58 -0.69
CA MET A 17 -10.52 20.73 0.10
C MET A 17 -9.13 20.64 -0.53
N PHE A 18 -9.05 20.47 -1.85
CA PHE A 18 -7.79 20.48 -2.61
C PHE A 18 -7.09 21.84 -2.52
N GLU A 19 -7.80 22.95 -2.70
CA GLU A 19 -7.26 24.30 -2.61
C GLU A 19 -6.76 24.62 -1.20
N LYS A 20 -7.46 24.13 -0.16
CA LYS A 20 -7.00 24.22 1.24
C LYS A 20 -5.74 23.40 1.49
N MET A 21 -5.63 22.17 0.95
CA MET A 21 -4.42 21.35 1.02
C MET A 21 -3.25 21.91 0.20
N LEU A 22 -3.54 22.67 -0.88
CA LEU A 22 -2.55 23.32 -1.75
C LEU A 22 -1.96 24.59 -1.15
N ALA A 23 -2.79 25.38 -0.44
CA ALA A 23 -2.37 26.64 0.19
C ALA A 23 -1.37 26.43 1.33
N ASP A 24 -1.47 25.30 2.03
CA ASP A 24 -0.44 24.82 2.95
C ASP A 24 0.69 24.18 2.13
N THR A 25 1.58 24.99 1.57
CA THR A 25 2.57 24.58 0.55
C THR A 25 3.53 23.46 1.00
N GLY A 26 3.60 23.18 2.31
CA GLY A 26 4.26 21.98 2.86
C GLY A 26 3.44 20.70 2.73
N GLY A 27 2.12 20.77 2.88
CA GLY A 27 1.20 19.63 2.89
C GLY A 27 1.09 18.90 1.56
N LEU A 28 0.94 19.62 0.44
CA LEU A 28 0.86 18.97 -0.88
C LEU A 28 2.17 18.29 -1.27
N LYS A 29 3.31 18.96 -1.07
CA LYS A 29 4.62 18.41 -1.47
C LYS A 29 4.96 17.17 -0.64
N ASP A 30 4.68 17.20 0.65
CA ASP A 30 4.88 16.05 1.54
C ASP A 30 3.89 14.92 1.23
N PHE A 31 2.64 15.24 0.90
CA PHE A 31 1.65 14.27 0.45
C PHE A 31 2.07 13.57 -0.86
N LEU A 32 2.48 14.34 -1.88
CA LEU A 32 2.96 13.78 -3.15
C LEU A 32 4.21 12.92 -2.97
N LYS A 33 5.10 13.30 -2.04
CA LYS A 33 6.27 12.50 -1.68
C LYS A 33 5.87 11.19 -0.99
N GLN A 34 4.94 11.23 -0.04
CA GLN A 34 4.41 10.04 0.64
C GLN A 34 3.72 9.10 -0.34
N GLU A 35 2.91 9.62 -1.26
CA GLU A 35 2.26 8.85 -2.32
C GLU A 35 3.28 8.20 -3.27
N ALA A 36 4.34 8.92 -3.66
CA ALA A 36 5.41 8.36 -4.47
C ALA A 36 6.15 7.22 -3.76
N GLU A 37 6.53 7.42 -2.49
CA GLU A 37 7.17 6.40 -1.65
C GLU A 37 6.28 5.16 -1.49
N HIS A 38 4.98 5.37 -1.26
CA HIS A 38 4.01 4.29 -1.08
C HIS A 38 3.78 3.51 -2.38
N ARG A 39 3.67 4.21 -3.51
CA ARG A 39 3.53 3.59 -4.84
C ARG A 39 4.75 2.77 -5.24
N GLU A 40 5.94 3.24 -4.91
CA GLU A 40 7.17 2.47 -5.11
C GLU A 40 7.19 1.20 -4.26
N LEU A 41 6.79 1.28 -3.00
CA LEU A 41 6.69 0.14 -2.10
C LEU A 41 5.69 -0.91 -2.61
N PHE A 42 4.50 -0.48 -3.06
CA PHE A 42 3.54 -1.36 -3.72
C PHE A 42 4.11 -2.01 -4.99
N SER A 43 4.79 -1.23 -5.83
CA SER A 43 5.39 -1.75 -7.07
C SER A 43 6.52 -2.74 -6.81
N ARG A 44 7.25 -2.60 -5.70
CA ARG A 44 8.23 -3.60 -5.24
C ARG A 44 7.52 -4.86 -4.74
N MET A 45 6.41 -4.72 -4.00
CA MET A 45 5.65 -5.84 -3.48
C MET A 45 5.11 -6.69 -4.62
N ALA A 46 4.40 -6.03 -5.55
CA ALA A 46 3.80 -6.67 -6.73
C ALA A 46 4.81 -7.47 -7.58
N ARG A 47 6.06 -6.99 -7.68
CA ARG A 47 7.14 -7.70 -8.40
C ARG A 47 7.60 -8.96 -7.68
N LYS A 48 7.48 -9.00 -6.35
CA LYS A 48 7.87 -10.15 -5.50
C LYS A 48 6.69 -11.07 -5.20
N SER A 49 5.44 -10.62 -5.34
CA SER A 49 4.25 -11.36 -4.91
C SER A 49 4.15 -12.77 -5.50
N ALA A 50 4.53 -12.98 -6.76
CA ALA A 50 4.53 -14.32 -7.36
C ALA A 50 5.50 -15.27 -6.65
N SER A 51 6.76 -14.87 -6.46
CA SER A 51 7.75 -15.68 -5.74
C SER A 51 7.43 -15.82 -4.26
N LEU A 52 6.80 -14.81 -3.65
CA LEU A 52 6.36 -14.90 -2.26
C LEU A 52 5.21 -15.88 -2.10
N ARG A 53 4.25 -15.93 -3.03
CA ARG A 53 3.15 -16.93 -3.03
C ARG A 53 3.68 -18.36 -3.10
N GLU A 54 4.74 -18.60 -3.87
CA GLU A 54 5.39 -19.92 -3.93
C GLU A 54 6.02 -20.33 -2.59
N LEU A 55 6.52 -19.36 -1.82
CA LEU A 55 7.24 -19.60 -0.56
C LEU A 55 6.32 -19.61 0.67
N TYR A 56 5.28 -18.77 0.66
CA TYR A 56 4.39 -18.49 1.78
C TYR A 56 2.93 -18.54 1.32
N PRO A 57 2.46 -19.69 0.81
CA PRO A 57 1.09 -19.82 0.33
C PRO A 57 0.12 -19.61 1.49
N ASP A 58 -0.96 -18.88 1.22
CA ASP A 58 -2.06 -18.62 2.16
C ASP A 58 -1.64 -17.87 3.43
N GLN A 59 -0.54 -17.10 3.36
CA GLN A 59 -0.04 -16.30 4.47
C GLN A 59 -0.16 -14.80 4.20
N PHE A 60 -0.23 -14.02 5.28
CA PHE A 60 -0.11 -12.57 5.23
C PHE A 60 1.36 -12.18 5.24
N VAL A 61 1.71 -11.24 4.36
CA VAL A 61 3.06 -10.68 4.28
C VAL A 61 3.01 -9.17 4.36
N ALA A 62 3.92 -8.60 5.14
CA ALA A 62 4.21 -7.18 5.13
C ALA A 62 5.60 -6.94 4.56
N MET A 63 5.71 -6.02 3.61
CA MET A 63 7.00 -5.49 3.18
C MET A 63 7.14 -4.05 3.62
N THR A 64 8.23 -3.75 4.31
CA THR A 64 8.52 -2.41 4.84
C THR A 64 9.27 -1.57 3.81
N VAL A 65 9.34 -0.26 4.02
CA VAL A 65 10.16 0.64 3.18
C VAL A 65 11.64 0.27 3.15
N THR A 66 12.13 -0.41 4.20
CA THR A 66 13.52 -0.86 4.35
C THR A 66 13.75 -2.26 3.75
N ASP A 67 12.81 -2.76 2.94
CA ASP A 67 12.84 -4.10 2.34
C ASP A 67 12.84 -5.26 3.37
N GLU A 68 12.39 -5.01 4.60
CA GLU A 68 12.13 -6.08 5.56
C GLU A 68 10.82 -6.78 5.19
N LEU A 69 10.85 -8.11 5.15
CA LEU A 69 9.67 -8.95 4.94
C LEU A 69 9.26 -9.59 6.27
N ILE A 70 8.00 -9.43 6.64
CA ILE A 70 7.40 -10.06 7.82
C ILE A 70 6.26 -10.93 7.32
N VAL A 71 6.19 -12.17 7.78
CA VAL A 71 5.20 -13.16 7.36
C VAL A 71 4.44 -13.64 8.59
N ALA A 72 3.12 -13.83 8.48
CA ALA A 72 2.29 -14.38 9.54
C ALA A 72 1.09 -15.14 8.96
N ASP A 73 0.54 -16.07 9.73
CA ASP A 73 -0.62 -16.87 9.33
C ASP A 73 -1.92 -16.04 9.41
N THR A 74 -1.97 -15.07 10.32
CA THR A 74 -3.12 -14.18 10.48
C THR A 74 -2.73 -12.70 10.35
N LEU A 75 -3.70 -11.88 9.95
CA LEU A 75 -3.52 -10.42 9.90
C LEU A 75 -3.21 -9.83 11.28
N ASP A 76 -3.80 -10.36 12.35
CA ASP A 76 -3.60 -9.84 13.71
C ASP A 76 -2.18 -10.11 14.22
N GLU A 77 -1.61 -11.28 13.93
CA GLU A 77 -0.21 -11.61 14.22
C GLU A 77 0.75 -10.71 13.43
N LEU A 78 0.44 -10.46 12.16
CA LEU A 78 1.24 -9.59 11.31
C LEU A 78 1.26 -8.15 11.87
N LEU A 79 0.09 -7.62 12.23
CA LEU A 79 -0.05 -6.28 12.80
C LEU A 79 0.59 -6.16 14.18
N SER A 80 0.53 -7.23 14.98
CA SER A 80 1.21 -7.28 16.28
C SER A 80 2.72 -7.25 16.11
N SER A 81 3.27 -8.05 15.19
CA SER A 81 4.70 -8.08 14.86
C SER A 81 5.22 -6.73 14.37
N LEU A 82 4.45 -6.06 13.50
CA LEU A 82 4.78 -4.71 13.00
C LEU A 82 4.78 -3.68 14.13
N ARG A 83 3.84 -3.79 15.07
CA ARG A 83 3.74 -2.90 16.23
C ARG A 83 4.89 -3.11 17.21
N GLU A 84 5.23 -4.36 17.51
CA GLU A 84 6.36 -4.72 18.38
C GLU A 84 7.69 -4.22 17.83
N LYS A 85 7.85 -4.26 16.51
CA LYS A 85 9.01 -3.67 15.80
C LYS A 85 8.97 -2.15 15.71
N GLY A 86 7.90 -1.50 16.17
CA GLY A 86 7.74 -0.05 16.12
C GLY A 86 7.59 0.52 14.70
N ILE A 87 7.14 -0.31 13.74
CA ILE A 87 7.04 0.10 12.34
C ILE A 87 5.71 0.83 12.11
N PRO A 88 5.74 2.12 11.74
CA PRO A 88 4.51 2.88 11.53
C PRO A 88 3.78 2.42 10.26
N ARG A 89 2.45 2.57 10.26
CA ARG A 89 1.56 2.16 9.15
C ARG A 89 1.93 2.72 7.78
N SER A 90 2.48 3.93 7.74
CA SER A 90 2.92 4.59 6.50
C SER A 90 4.21 4.00 5.91
N LYS A 91 4.83 3.02 6.58
CA LYS A 91 6.14 2.47 6.23
C LYS A 91 6.11 0.98 5.89
N TYR A 92 4.93 0.40 5.67
CA TYR A 92 4.78 -0.95 5.17
C TYR A 92 3.56 -1.10 4.26
N VAL A 93 3.57 -2.12 3.41
CA VAL A 93 2.40 -2.62 2.66
C VAL A 93 2.12 -4.05 3.08
N ILE A 94 0.84 -4.43 3.14
CA ILE A 94 0.40 -5.78 3.47
C ILE A 94 -0.23 -6.41 2.22
N GLU A 95 0.09 -7.67 1.96
CA GLU A 95 -0.58 -8.50 0.96
C GLU A 95 -0.94 -9.85 1.58
N PHE A 96 -2.07 -10.42 1.18
CA PHE A 96 -2.41 -11.81 1.46
C PHE A 96 -2.04 -12.65 0.24
N LEU A 97 -1.17 -13.64 0.44
CA LEU A 97 -0.62 -14.47 -0.62
C LEU A 97 -1.51 -15.69 -0.87
N ASP A 98 -2.76 -15.41 -1.22
CA ASP A 98 -3.68 -16.45 -1.61
C ASP A 98 -3.18 -17.13 -2.89
N ALA A 99 -2.93 -18.44 -2.82
CA ALA A 99 -2.52 -19.24 -3.96
C ALA A 99 -3.66 -19.43 -4.97
N GLU A 100 -4.92 -19.23 -4.58
CA GLU A 100 -6.11 -19.44 -5.41
C GLU A 100 -6.59 -18.17 -6.17
N TRP A 101 -6.05 -16.98 -5.86
CA TRP A 101 -6.51 -15.71 -6.45
C TRP A 101 -6.25 -15.54 -7.96
N GLU A 102 -5.44 -16.40 -8.60
CA GLU A 102 -5.25 -16.35 -10.06
C GLU A 102 -6.52 -16.69 -10.87
N ARG A 103 -7.59 -17.22 -10.24
CA ARG A 103 -8.80 -17.68 -10.97
C ARG A 103 -9.99 -16.72 -10.99
N MET A 104 -9.91 -15.53 -10.40
CA MET A 104 -11.02 -14.58 -10.40
C MET A 104 -10.66 -13.26 -11.10
N VAL A 105 -10.73 -13.26 -12.43
CA VAL A 105 -10.86 -12.04 -13.24
C VAL A 105 -12.33 -11.97 -13.68
N VAL A 106 -13.09 -11.02 -13.10
CA VAL A 106 -14.41 -10.59 -13.61
C VAL A 106 -14.25 -9.23 -14.27
#